data_AF-A0A0F9HWQ7-F1
#
_entry.id   AF-A0A0F9HWQ7-F1
#
_cell.length_a   1.000
_cell.length_b   1.000
_cell.length_c   1.000
_cell.angle_alpha   90.00
_cell.angle_beta   90.00
_cell.angle_gamma   90.00
#
_symmetry.space_group_name_H-M   'P 1'
#
loop_
_entity.id
_entity.type
_entity.pdbx_description
1 polymer ?
#
loop_
_entity_poly.entity_id
_entity_poly.type
_entity_poly.pdbx_seq_one_letter_code
_entity_poly.pdbx_strand_id
1 'polypeptide(L)'
;MPINSCRAFFSLPVFDLAFRPLFLLASLFGIIALLYWGGVWNGWVNPSHALSVALWHGHEMMFGFVGAVLVGFLLTAVQSWTGLRSIHGQQCALLVGCWLVGRIAMWPGVGLPSWLVILLDSSFFIYAAIFLAKLIYQKKQTRNYFAVLVLLLLIFT
;
A
#
# COMPACT_ATOMS: atom_id res chain seq x y z
N MET A 1 -31.66 -12.49 -0.64
CA MET A 1 -30.39 -12.61 0.13
C MET A 1 -29.57 -11.34 -0.08
N PRO A 2 -28.96 -10.74 0.96
CA PRO A 2 -28.81 -9.28 1.05
C PRO A 2 -27.55 -8.78 0.33
N ILE A 3 -27.66 -8.51 -0.96
CA ILE A 3 -26.62 -7.83 -1.76
C ILE A 3 -26.37 -6.39 -1.23
N ASN A 4 -27.35 -5.84 -0.49
CA ASN A 4 -27.28 -4.49 0.09
C ASN A 4 -26.22 -4.36 1.20
N SER A 5 -25.91 -5.44 1.91
CA SER A 5 -24.97 -5.40 3.04
C SER A 5 -23.52 -5.17 2.60
N CYS A 6 -23.09 -5.81 1.50
CA CYS A 6 -21.75 -5.60 0.97
C CYS A 6 -21.57 -4.16 0.46
N ARG A 7 -22.58 -3.57 -0.20
CA ARG A 7 -22.52 -2.17 -0.63
C ARG A 7 -22.43 -1.21 0.55
N ALA A 8 -23.13 -1.50 1.65
CA ALA A 8 -23.10 -0.69 2.86
C ALA A 8 -21.73 -0.69 3.56
N PHE A 9 -21.01 -1.83 3.53
CA PHE A 9 -19.65 -1.91 4.09
C PHE A 9 -18.65 -1.03 3.32
N PHE A 10 -18.74 -1.05 1.98
CA PHE A 10 -17.89 -0.20 1.14
C PHE A 10 -18.32 1.27 1.11
N SER A 11 -19.44 1.64 1.73
CA SER A 11 -19.85 3.04 1.90
C SER A 11 -19.50 3.62 3.28
N LEU A 12 -18.68 2.91 4.07
CA LEU A 12 -18.20 3.45 5.35
C LEU A 12 -17.33 4.69 5.14
N PRO A 13 -17.38 5.70 6.03
CA PRO A 13 -16.60 6.94 5.90
C PRO A 13 -15.07 6.73 5.82
N VAL A 14 -14.59 5.57 6.27
CA VAL A 14 -13.18 5.20 6.19
C VAL A 14 -12.76 4.95 4.73
N PHE A 15 -13.64 4.50 3.84
CA PHE A 15 -13.31 4.21 2.44
C PHE A 15 -13.63 5.36 1.46
N ASP A 16 -14.06 6.52 1.96
CA ASP A 16 -14.38 7.68 1.12
C ASP A 16 -13.15 8.31 0.48
N LEU A 17 -12.02 8.29 1.19
CA LEU A 17 -10.74 8.82 0.73
C LEU A 17 -9.62 7.83 1.05
N ALA A 18 -8.77 7.56 0.06
CA ALA A 18 -7.65 6.62 0.17
C ALA A 18 -6.67 6.93 1.31
N PHE A 19 -6.49 8.20 1.70
CA PHE A 19 -5.61 8.54 2.82
C PHE A 19 -6.11 8.00 4.16
N ARG A 20 -7.43 7.93 4.39
CA ARG A 20 -7.99 7.56 5.70
C ARG A 20 -7.61 6.15 6.13
N PRO A 21 -7.88 5.09 5.33
CA PRO A 21 -7.51 3.74 5.72
C PRO A 21 -6.00 3.53 5.61
N LEU A 22 -5.35 4.08 4.58
CA LEU A 22 -3.91 3.86 4.38
C LEU A 22 -3.08 4.49 5.49
N PHE A 23 -3.40 5.70 5.96
CA PHE A 23 -2.62 6.33 7.01
C PHE A 23 -2.79 5.61 8.35
N LEU A 24 -4.03 5.22 8.68
CA LEU A 24 -4.30 4.44 9.89
C LEU A 24 -3.58 3.10 9.88
N LEU A 25 -3.67 2.37 8.76
CA LEU A 25 -3.02 1.07 8.61
C LEU A 25 -1.50 1.20 8.55
N ALA A 26 -0.96 2.21 7.87
CA ALA A 26 0.47 2.49 7.84
C ALA A 26 0.99 2.77 9.26
N SER A 27 0.35 3.65 10.02
CA SER A 27 0.76 3.94 11.40
C SER A 27 0.75 2.69 12.28
N LEU A 28 -0.30 1.87 12.19
CA LEU A 28 -0.38 0.63 12.95
C LEU A 28 0.71 -0.37 12.53
N PHE A 29 0.92 -0.53 11.22
CA PHE A 29 1.95 -1.39 10.67
C PHE A 29 3.35 -0.93 11.07
N GLY A 30 3.61 0.37 11.07
CA GLY A 30 4.88 0.96 11.53
C GLY A 30 5.19 0.58 12.97
N ILE A 31 4.20 0.68 13.87
CA ILE A 31 4.34 0.24 15.26
C ILE A 31 4.68 -1.25 15.32
N ILE A 32 3.93 -2.09 14.60
CA ILE A 32 4.13 -3.55 14.59
C ILE A 32 5.53 -3.91 14.08
N ALA A 33 5.96 -3.34 12.97
CA ALA A 33 7.25 -3.63 12.36
C ALA A 33 8.43 -3.11 13.21
N LEU A 34 8.29 -1.98 13.90
CA LEU A 34 9.28 -1.48 14.86
C LEU A 34 9.37 -2.39 16.10
N LEU A 35 8.24 -2.83 16.63
CA LEU A 35 8.22 -3.76 17.77
C LEU A 35 8.83 -5.11 17.41
N TYR A 36 8.53 -5.63 16.22
CA TYR A 36 9.14 -6.87 15.74
C TYR A 36 10.65 -6.72 15.58
N TRP A 37 11.10 -5.65 14.92
CA TRP A 37 12.52 -5.38 14.71
C TRP A 37 13.26 -5.21 16.06
N GLY A 38 12.70 -4.44 16.99
CA GLY A 38 13.23 -4.28 18.34
C GLY A 38 13.27 -5.60 19.12
N GLY A 39 12.23 -6.44 18.98
CA GLY A 39 12.19 -7.77 19.59
C GLY A 39 13.29 -8.70 19.10
N VAL A 40 13.65 -8.62 17.81
CA VAL A 40 14.80 -9.36 17.27
C VAL A 40 16.11 -8.88 17.89
N TRP A 41 16.35 -7.56 17.97
CA TRP A 41 17.57 -7.02 18.57
C TRP A 41 17.72 -7.36 20.06
N ASN A 42 16.61 -7.50 20.78
CA ASN A 42 16.60 -7.92 22.18
C ASN A 42 16.65 -9.45 22.37
N GLY A 43 16.65 -10.23 21.28
CA GLY A 43 16.66 -11.69 21.31
C GLY A 43 15.33 -12.33 21.72
N TRP A 44 14.24 -11.57 21.81
CA TRP A 44 12.89 -12.08 22.11
C TRP A 44 12.26 -12.83 20.95
N VAL A 45 12.68 -12.50 19.73
CA VAL A 45 12.20 -13.11 18.49
C VAL A 45 13.40 -13.65 17.74
N ASN A 46 13.36 -14.93 17.37
CA ASN A 46 14.42 -15.56 16.59
C ASN A 46 13.98 -15.65 15.12
N PRO A 47 14.57 -14.85 14.22
CA PRO A 47 14.12 -14.79 12.84
C PRO A 47 14.60 -16.03 12.07
N SER A 48 13.66 -16.88 11.67
CA SER A 48 13.92 -18.09 10.89
C SER A 48 14.03 -17.81 9.38
N HIS A 49 14.92 -16.91 8.95
CA HIS A 49 14.91 -16.39 7.57
C HIS A 49 16.21 -16.51 6.78
N ALA A 50 16.02 -16.64 5.46
CA ALA A 50 17.06 -16.54 4.43
C ALA A 50 17.49 -15.08 4.14
N LEU A 51 16.63 -14.09 4.43
CA LEU A 51 16.93 -12.66 4.29
C LEU A 51 17.32 -12.08 5.66
N SER A 52 18.30 -11.17 5.68
CA SER A 52 18.67 -10.51 6.93
C SER A 52 17.50 -9.65 7.46
N VAL A 53 17.32 -9.66 8.77
CA VAL A 53 16.23 -8.92 9.43
C VAL A 53 16.33 -7.42 9.18
N ALA A 54 17.55 -6.90 9.05
CA ALA A 54 17.78 -5.50 8.72
C ALA A 54 17.27 -5.15 7.32
N LEU A 55 17.46 -6.03 6.33
CA LEU A 55 16.93 -5.83 4.97
C LEU A 55 15.41 -5.92 4.96
N TRP A 56 14.82 -6.89 5.68
CA TRP A 56 13.37 -6.98 5.84
C TRP A 56 12.80 -5.70 6.47
N HIS A 57 13.38 -5.25 7.59
CA HIS A 57 12.91 -4.05 8.27
C HIS A 57 13.00 -2.81 7.37
N GLY A 58 14.14 -2.63 6.67
CA GLY A 58 14.32 -1.53 5.72
C GLY A 58 13.28 -1.57 4.59
N HIS A 59 13.02 -2.75 4.04
CA HIS A 59 11.98 -2.95 3.03
C HIS A 59 10.59 -2.58 3.56
N GLU A 60 10.20 -3.11 4.72
CA GLU A 60 8.89 -2.84 5.31
C GLU A 60 8.69 -1.36 5.68
N MET A 61 9.73 -0.66 6.14
CA MET A 61 9.66 0.78 6.40
C MET A 61 9.55 1.61 5.11
N MET A 62 10.28 1.24 4.06
CA MET A 62 10.31 2.01 2.81
C MET A 62 9.08 1.75 1.92
N PHE A 63 8.76 0.48 1.67
CA PHE A 63 7.71 0.09 0.73
C PHE A 63 6.38 -0.17 1.41
N GLY A 64 6.42 -0.76 2.61
CA GLY A 64 5.21 -0.98 3.41
C GLY A 64 4.66 0.29 4.03
N PHE A 65 5.45 0.96 4.85
CA PHE A 65 5.03 2.15 5.59
C PHE A 65 5.06 3.42 4.72
N VAL A 66 6.24 3.86 4.26
CA VAL A 66 6.37 5.08 3.45
C VAL A 66 5.58 4.96 2.15
N GLY A 67 5.61 3.80 1.49
CA GLY A 67 4.82 3.54 0.29
C GLY A 67 3.30 3.73 0.50
N ALA A 68 2.75 3.25 1.62
CA ALA A 68 1.32 3.45 1.94
C ALA A 68 0.97 4.93 2.15
N VAL A 69 1.81 5.66 2.89
CA VAL A 69 1.63 7.09 3.11
C VAL A 69 1.74 7.87 1.79
N LEU A 70 2.74 7.56 0.97
CA LEU A 70 2.95 8.17 -0.34
C LEU A 70 1.73 7.96 -1.25
N VAL A 71 1.25 6.73 -1.40
CA VAL A 71 0.09 6.42 -2.24
C VAL A 71 -1.18 7.11 -1.71
N GLY A 72 -1.41 7.08 -0.39
CA GLY A 72 -2.56 7.78 0.22
C GLY A 72 -2.52 9.29 -0.02
N PHE A 73 -1.34 9.90 0.06
CA PHE A 73 -1.12 11.30 -0.28
C PHE A 73 -1.36 11.58 -1.76
N LEU A 74 -0.73 10.84 -2.67
CA LEU A 74 -0.84 11.05 -4.12
C LEU A 74 -2.28 10.90 -4.64
N LEU A 75 -3.01 9.89 -4.15
CA LEU A 75 -4.42 9.69 -4.51
C LEU A 75 -5.35 10.75 -3.95
N THR A 76 -4.91 11.48 -2.92
CA THR A 76 -5.63 12.66 -2.43
C THR A 76 -5.23 13.90 -3.24
N ALA A 77 -3.93 14.10 -3.49
CA ALA A 77 -3.37 15.22 -4.24
C ALA A 77 -3.90 15.28 -5.68
N VAL A 78 -4.05 14.12 -6.34
CA VAL A 78 -4.56 14.07 -7.72
C VAL A 78 -5.95 14.67 -7.88
N GLN A 79 -6.78 14.65 -6.82
CA GLN A 79 -8.10 15.29 -6.86
C GLN A 79 -7.96 16.80 -7.00
N SER A 80 -6.98 17.40 -6.31
CA SER A 80 -6.70 18.84 -6.41
C SER A 80 -6.14 19.22 -7.79
N TRP A 81 -5.34 18.33 -8.40
CA TRP A 81 -4.72 18.58 -9.71
C TRP A 81 -5.68 18.41 -10.89
N THR A 82 -6.59 17.44 -10.78
CA THR A 82 -7.46 17.03 -11.88
C THR A 82 -8.89 17.55 -11.73
N GLY A 83 -9.31 17.91 -10.51
CA GLY A 83 -10.71 18.20 -10.18
C GLY A 83 -11.62 16.98 -10.33
N LEU A 84 -11.06 15.78 -10.54
CA LEU A 84 -11.80 14.53 -10.63
C LEU A 84 -11.75 13.82 -9.27
N ARG A 85 -12.84 13.11 -8.96
CA ARG A 85 -12.89 12.26 -7.78
C ARG A 85 -11.88 11.11 -7.94
N SER A 86 -11.09 10.88 -6.91
CA SER A 86 -10.15 9.75 -6.84
C SER A 86 -10.87 8.46 -6.44
N ILE A 87 -10.11 7.38 -6.21
CA ILE A 87 -10.66 6.10 -5.77
C ILE A 87 -11.49 6.25 -4.50
N HIS A 88 -12.63 5.56 -4.45
CA HIS A 88 -13.53 5.57 -3.30
C HIS A 88 -14.24 4.22 -3.18
N GLY A 89 -14.74 3.93 -1.96
CA GLY A 89 -15.50 2.74 -1.64
C GLY A 89 -14.78 1.44 -2.01
N GLN A 90 -15.38 0.66 -2.92
CA GLN A 90 -14.85 -0.66 -3.32
C GLN A 90 -13.43 -0.60 -3.89
N GLN A 91 -13.10 0.42 -4.68
CA GLN A 91 -11.75 0.57 -5.26
C GLN A 91 -10.72 0.91 -4.18
N CYS A 92 -11.12 1.70 -3.18
CA CYS A 92 -10.29 1.99 -2.03
C CYS A 92 -10.04 0.74 -1.18
N ALA A 93 -11.08 -0.07 -0.95
CA ALA A 93 -10.95 -1.32 -0.22
C ALA A 93 -10.07 -2.34 -0.96
N LEU A 94 -10.17 -2.41 -2.30
CA LEU A 94 -9.29 -3.26 -3.11
C LEU A 94 -7.84 -2.83 -3.02
N LEU A 95 -7.55 -1.52 -3.11
CA LEU A 95 -6.20 -1.00 -2.94
C LEU A 95 -5.62 -1.36 -1.55
N VAL A 96 -6.41 -1.18 -0.50
CA VAL A 96 -6.02 -1.55 0.87
C VAL A 96 -5.79 -3.06 0.98
N GLY A 97 -6.62 -3.88 0.33
CA GLY A 97 -6.46 -5.32 0.26
C GLY A 97 -5.16 -5.73 -0.41
N CYS A 98 -4.81 -5.14 -1.56
CA CYS A 98 -3.53 -5.36 -2.24
C CYS A 98 -2.34 -5.04 -1.31
N TRP A 99 -2.41 -3.92 -0.59
CA TRP A 99 -1.37 -3.55 0.38
C TRP A 99 -1.24 -4.57 1.51
N LEU A 100 -2.35 -4.98 2.13
CA LEU A 100 -2.35 -5.96 3.22
C LEU A 100 -1.79 -7.31 2.78
N VAL A 101 -2.18 -7.78 1.59
CA VAL A 101 -1.69 -9.05 1.04
C VAL A 101 -0.18 -8.99 0.81
N GLY A 102 0.36 -7.87 0.30
CA GLY A 102 1.80 -7.66 0.18
C GLY A 102 2.53 -7.75 1.53
N ARG A 103 2.02 -7.08 2.56
CA ARG A 103 2.61 -7.13 3.91
C ARG A 103 2.58 -8.52 4.52
N ILE A 104 1.48 -9.25 4.34
CA ILE A 104 1.37 -10.64 4.81
C ILE A 104 2.35 -11.53 4.04
N ALA A 105 2.47 -11.36 2.72
CA ALA A 105 3.38 -12.17 1.90
C ALA A 105 4.86 -11.94 2.27
N MET A 106 5.23 -10.71 2.63
CA MET A 106 6.56 -10.35 3.14
C MET A 106 6.78 -10.72 4.62
N TRP A 107 5.74 -11.18 5.34
CA TRP A 107 5.86 -11.42 6.77
C TRP A 107 6.79 -12.60 7.06
N PRO A 108 7.65 -12.48 8.10
CA PRO A 108 8.51 -13.58 8.51
C PRO A 108 7.72 -14.86 8.83
N GLY A 109 8.06 -15.98 8.19
CA GLY A 109 7.48 -17.31 8.41
C GLY A 109 6.44 -17.79 7.40
N VAL A 110 5.99 -16.96 6.45
CA VAL A 110 4.93 -17.37 5.51
C VAL A 110 5.42 -18.35 4.44
N GLY A 111 6.70 -18.28 4.05
CA GLY A 111 7.34 -19.31 3.20
C GLY A 111 6.87 -19.35 1.75
N LEU A 112 6.40 -18.22 1.20
CA LEU A 112 6.01 -18.13 -0.22
C LEU A 112 7.22 -18.08 -1.16
N PRO A 113 7.08 -18.54 -2.42
CA PRO A 113 8.14 -18.38 -3.41
C PRO A 113 8.36 -16.89 -3.74
N SER A 114 9.62 -16.52 -3.97
CA SER A 114 10.04 -15.11 -4.13
C SER A 114 9.30 -14.36 -5.24
N TRP A 115 9.06 -15.00 -6.38
CA TRP A 115 8.34 -14.39 -7.50
C TRP A 115 6.91 -14.00 -7.13
N LEU A 116 6.26 -14.76 -6.25
CA LEU A 116 4.89 -14.48 -5.80
C LEU A 116 4.88 -13.34 -4.79
N VAL A 117 5.86 -13.31 -3.88
CA VAL A 117 6.02 -12.20 -2.93
C VAL A 117 6.22 -10.88 -3.67
N ILE A 118 7.12 -10.85 -4.66
CA ILE A 118 7.33 -9.68 -5.51
C ILE A 118 6.01 -9.27 -6.17
N LEU A 119 5.33 -10.20 -6.83
CA LEU A 119 4.06 -9.89 -7.52
C LEU A 119 3.00 -9.30 -6.57
N LEU A 120 2.87 -9.85 -5.36
CA LEU A 120 1.91 -9.38 -4.37
C LEU A 120 2.30 -8.01 -3.78
N ASP A 121 3.57 -7.79 -3.47
CA ASP A 121 4.08 -6.51 -2.97
C ASP A 121 3.91 -5.40 -4.03
N SER A 122 4.36 -5.67 -5.26
CA SER A 122 4.25 -4.76 -6.41
C SER A 122 2.82 -4.43 -6.80
N SER A 123 1.86 -5.34 -6.55
CA SER A 123 0.46 -5.18 -6.95
C SER A 123 -0.17 -3.88 -6.42
N PHE A 124 0.23 -3.47 -5.22
CA PHE A 124 -0.22 -2.24 -4.58
C PHE A 124 0.20 -1.00 -5.39
N PHE A 125 1.49 -0.91 -5.74
CA PHE A 125 2.04 0.21 -6.52
C PHE A 125 1.52 0.22 -7.96
N ILE A 126 1.38 -0.96 -8.58
CA ILE A 126 0.78 -1.11 -9.92
C ILE A 126 -0.64 -0.56 -9.92
N TYR A 127 -1.47 -0.97 -8.96
CA TYR A 127 -2.86 -0.52 -8.88
C TYR A 127 -2.94 1.00 -8.68
N ALA A 128 -2.16 1.56 -7.76
CA ALA A 128 -2.10 2.99 -7.53
C ALA A 128 -1.63 3.77 -8.78
N ALA A 129 -0.59 3.29 -9.46
CA ALA A 129 -0.02 3.93 -10.65
C ALA A 129 -1.04 3.98 -11.79
N ILE A 130 -1.76 2.88 -12.05
CA ILE A 130 -2.79 2.83 -13.10
C ILE A 130 -3.90 3.86 -12.84
N PHE A 131 -4.39 3.94 -11.61
CA PHE A 131 -5.44 4.90 -11.25
C PHE A 131 -4.97 6.36 -11.37
N LEU A 132 -3.77 6.64 -10.86
CA LEU A 132 -3.18 7.97 -10.92
C LEU A 132 -2.95 8.40 -12.38
N ALA A 133 -2.40 7.52 -13.20
CA ALA A 133 -2.16 7.75 -14.63
C ALA A 133 -3.47 8.02 -15.37
N LYS A 134 -4.53 7.26 -15.09
CA LYS A 134 -5.85 7.45 -15.69
C LYS A 134 -6.40 8.86 -15.42
N LEU A 135 -6.36 9.33 -14.17
CA LEU A 135 -6.87 10.65 -13.79
C LEU A 135 -6.06 11.79 -14.41
N ILE A 136 -4.74 11.66 -14.40
CA ILE A 136 -3.82 12.64 -14.99
C ILE A 136 -4.01 12.73 -16.50
N TYR A 137 -4.12 11.58 -17.19
CA TYR A 137 -4.33 11.51 -18.62
C TYR A 137 -5.66 12.15 -19.04
N GLN A 138 -6.76 11.87 -18.33
CA GLN A 138 -8.08 12.43 -18.62
C GLN A 138 -8.10 13.96 -18.58
N LYS A 139 -7.29 14.58 -17.72
CA LYS A 139 -7.18 16.04 -17.59
C LYS A 139 -5.94 16.62 -18.28
N LYS A 140 -5.21 15.79 -19.03
CA LYS A 140 -3.98 16.17 -19.76
C LYS A 140 -2.97 16.94 -18.89
N GLN A 141 -2.88 16.58 -17.61
CA GLN A 141 -2.03 17.25 -16.62
C GLN A 141 -0.57 16.78 -16.73
N THR A 142 0.13 17.25 -17.77
CA THR A 142 1.47 16.75 -18.12
C THR A 142 2.52 16.95 -17.02
N ARG A 143 2.39 18.00 -16.21
CA ARG A 143 3.29 18.30 -15.10
C ARG A 143 3.29 17.23 -14.00
N ASN A 144 2.19 16.51 -13.85
CA ASN A 144 2.00 15.59 -12.73
C ASN A 144 2.35 14.13 -13.05
N TYR A 145 2.79 13.83 -14.29
CA TYR A 145 3.26 12.48 -14.64
C TYR A 145 4.45 12.02 -13.81
N PHE A 146 5.21 12.94 -13.19
CA PHE A 146 6.27 12.59 -12.24
C PHE A 146 5.74 11.67 -11.13
N ALA A 147 4.51 11.88 -10.64
CA ALA A 147 3.95 11.08 -9.57
C ALA A 147 3.67 9.63 -10.02
N VAL A 148 3.28 9.44 -11.29
CA VAL A 148 3.14 8.10 -11.89
C VAL A 148 4.51 7.45 -12.02
N LEU A 149 5.51 8.20 -12.49
CA LEU A 149 6.88 7.71 -12.63
C LEU A 149 7.44 7.23 -11.28
N VAL A 150 7.25 8.00 -10.21
CA VAL A 150 7.67 7.60 -8.85
C VAL A 150 7.03 6.27 -8.46
N LEU A 151 5.72 6.09 -8.68
CA LEU A 151 5.06 4.82 -8.37
C LEU A 151 5.58 3.66 -9.22
N LEU A 152 5.92 3.89 -10.49
CA LEU A 152 6.50 2.86 -11.36
C LEU A 152 7.88 2.41 -10.89
N LEU A 153 8.69 3.33 -10.35
CA LEU A 153 10.02 3.00 -9.82
C LEU A 153 9.95 2.11 -8.56
N LEU A 154 8.84 2.16 -7.82
CA LEU A 154 8.63 1.36 -6.61
C LEU A 154 8.09 -0.06 -6.89
N ILE A 155 7.85 -0.43 -8.15
CA ILE A 155 7.27 -1.74 -8.51
C ILE A 155 8.28 -2.89 -8.41
N PHE A 156 9.60 -2.63 -8.46
CA PHE A 156 10.63 -3.68 -8.62
C PHE A 156 11.54 -3.86 -7.41
N THR A 157 11.00 -3.73 -6.21
CA THR A 157 11.76 -3.80 -4.94
C THR A 157 11.39 -5.04 -4.16
#